data_AF-A0A2W2G5G8-F1
#
_entry.id   AF-A0A2W2G5G8-F1
#
_cell.length_a   1.000
_cell.length_b   1.000
_cell.length_c   1.000
_cell.angle_alpha   90.00
_cell.angle_beta   90.00
_cell.angle_gamma   90.00
#
_symmetry.space_group_name_H-M   'P 1'
#
loop_
_entity.id
_entity.type
_entity.pdbx_description
1 polymer ?
#
loop_
_entity_poly.entity_id
_entity_poly.type
_entity_poly.pdbx_seq_one_letter_code
_entity_poly.pdbx_strand_id
1 'polypeptide(L)' 'MLVINQPVSLSWVFRPNRADPDQARAVEHAGKPVHAVGRQVDGGGRVEVVLADGARVQAYRHEVVLG' A
#
# COMPACT_ATOMS: atom_id res chain seq x y z
N MET A 1 26.77 11.34 4.15
CA MET A 1 25.76 11.17 3.09
C MET A 1 24.46 11.75 3.62
N LEU A 2 24.05 12.92 3.14
CA LEU A 2 22.83 13.58 3.59
C LEU A 2 21.65 12.86 2.92
N VAL A 3 20.90 12.05 3.66
CA VAL A 3 19.64 11.49 3.15
C VAL A 3 18.64 12.63 3.15
N ILE A 4 18.35 13.15 1.96
CA ILE A 4 17.34 14.18 1.80
C ILE A 4 15.99 13.51 2.05
N ASN A 5 15.45 13.69 3.26
CA ASN A 5 14.15 13.17 3.66
C ASN A 5 13.02 14.02 3.06
N GLN A 6 13.14 14.37 1.77
CA GLN A 6 12.02 14.96 1.06
C GLN A 6 10.96 13.86 0.97
N PRO A 7 9.71 14.12 1.39
CA PRO A 7 8.64 13.19 1.12
C PRO A 7 8.62 13.03 -0.39
N VAL A 8 8.98 11.84 -0.88
CA VAL A 8 8.64 11.46 -2.23
C VAL A 8 7.16 11.76 -2.33
N SER A 9 6.75 12.67 -3.22
CA SER A 9 5.34 12.99 -3.40
C SER A 9 4.70 11.77 -4.02
N LEU A 10 4.38 10.79 -3.17
CA LEU A 10 3.76 9.55 -3.55
C LEU A 10 2.30 9.90 -3.77
N SER A 11 1.93 9.99 -5.05
CA SER A 11 0.58 10.35 -5.47
C SER A 11 -0.45 9.31 -5.09
N TRP A 12 -0.06 8.20 -4.46
CA TRP A 12 -0.92 7.09 -4.09
C TRP A 12 -0.88 6.83 -2.58
N VAL A 13 -2.05 6.50 -2.04
CA VAL A 13 -2.29 6.18 -0.63
C VAL A 13 -3.02 4.84 -0.54
N PHE A 14 -2.67 4.05 0.47
CA PHE A 14 -3.31 2.77 0.73
C PHE A 14 -4.61 2.93 1.51
N ARG A 15 -5.74 2.45 0.98
CA ARG A 15 -7.08 2.47 1.57
C ARG A 15 -7.69 1.06 1.53
N PRO A 16 -7.37 0.21 2.53
CA PRO A 16 -7.91 -1.14 2.61
C PRO A 16 -9.42 -1.13 2.83
N ASN A 17 -10.11 -2.11 2.25
CA ASN A 17 -11.53 -2.33 2.50
C ASN A 17 -11.72 -2.95 3.89
N ARG A 18 -12.32 -2.19 4.82
CA ARG A 18 -12.58 -2.64 6.20
C ARG A 18 -13.57 -3.81 6.31
N ALA A 19 -14.32 -4.10 5.25
CA ALA A 19 -15.26 -5.23 5.24
C ALA A 19 -14.57 -6.59 5.00
N ASP A 20 -13.27 -6.59 4.67
CA ASP A 20 -12.51 -7.81 4.39
C ASP A 20 -11.80 -8.30 5.66
N PRO A 21 -12.27 -9.41 6.29
CA PRO A 21 -11.71 -9.92 7.53
C PRO A 21 -10.25 -10.41 7.37
N ASP A 22 -9.84 -10.82 6.17
CA ASP A 22 -8.45 -11.22 5.88
C ASP A 22 -7.50 -10.01 5.86
N GLN A 23 -8.04 -8.79 5.87
CA GLN A 23 -7.29 -7.52 5.86
C GLN A 23 -7.22 -6.81 7.21
N ALA A 24 -7.63 -7.45 8.31
CA ALA A 24 -7.60 -6.82 9.64
C ALA A 24 -6.23 -6.19 9.99
N ARG A 25 -5.12 -6.83 9.58
CA ARG A 25 -3.75 -6.30 9.75
C ARG A 25 -3.41 -5.20 8.75
N ALA A 26 -3.95 -5.24 7.54
CA ALA A 26 -3.74 -4.21 6.53
C ALA A 26 -4.42 -2.88 6.93
N VAL A 27 -5.50 -2.91 7.72
CA VAL A 27 -6.15 -1.71 8.26
C VAL A 27 -5.21 -0.83 9.08
N GLU A 28 -4.20 -1.41 9.75
CA GLU A 28 -3.17 -0.66 10.49
C GLU A 28 -2.30 0.23 9.59
N HIS A 29 -2.30 -0.07 8.28
CA HIS A 29 -1.56 0.66 7.27
C HIS A 29 -2.43 1.65 6.46
N ALA A 30 -3.71 1.79 6.80
CA ALA A 30 -4.62 2.70 6.11
C ALA A 30 -4.10 4.15 6.15
N GLY A 31 -4.17 4.85 5.02
CA GLY A 31 -3.71 6.23 4.89
C GLY A 31 -2.21 6.38 4.64
N LYS A 32 -1.43 5.29 4.69
CA LYS A 32 0.00 5.36 4.41
C LYS A 32 0.26 5.59 2.92
N PRO A 33 1.25 6.43 2.55
CA PRO A 33 1.63 6.61 1.16
C PRO A 33 2.21 5.32 0.58
N VAL A 34 1.90 5.06 -0.69
CA VAL A 34 2.34 3.87 -1.43
C VAL A 34 3.61 4.18 -2.18
N HIS A 35 4.67 3.43 -1.90
CA HIS A 35 5.95 3.53 -2.57
C HIS A 35 5.98 2.75 -3.90
N ALA A 36 5.43 1.54 -3.92
CA ALA A 36 5.39 0.70 -5.11
C ALA A 36 4.22 -0.28 -5.10
N VAL A 37 3.80 -0.71 -6.29
CA VAL A 37 2.76 -1.74 -6.49
C VAL A 37 3.32 -2.84 -7.39
N GLY A 38 3.21 -4.09 -6.94
CA GLY A 38 3.60 -5.27 -7.69
C GLY A 38 2.79 -5.45 -8.96
N ARG A 39 3.43 -5.91 -10.02
CA ARG A 39 2.76 -6.18 -11.32
C ARG A 39 1.98 -7.48 -11.30
N GLN A 40 2.48 -8.47 -10.55
CA GLN A 40 1.89 -9.81 -10.45
C GLN A 40 0.74 -9.83 -9.46
N VAL A 41 -0.25 -10.64 -9.79
CA VAL A 41 -1.44 -10.86 -8.97
C VAL A 41 -1.33 -12.26 -8.37
N ASP A 42 -1.66 -12.43 -7.10
CA ASP A 42 -1.69 -13.73 -6.44
C ASP A 42 -2.94 -14.55 -6.83
N GLY A 43 -3.06 -15.77 -6.30
CA GLY A 43 -4.21 -16.64 -6.54
C GLY A 43 -5.55 -16.09 -6.04
N GLY A 44 -5.54 -15.05 -5.20
CA GLY A 44 -6.71 -14.38 -4.65
C GLY A 44 -7.04 -13.05 -5.34
N GLY A 45 -6.32 -12.67 -6.39
CA GLY A 45 -6.56 -11.41 -7.10
C GLY A 45 -5.87 -10.19 -6.47
N ARG A 46 -4.96 -10.37 -5.52
CA ARG A 46 -4.27 -9.30 -4.78
C ARG A 46 -2.88 -9.05 -5.36
N VAL A 47 -2.37 -7.85 -5.12
CA VAL A 47 -1.01 -7.41 -5.49
C VAL A 47 -0.23 -7.04 -4.23
N GLU A 48 1.08 -7.24 -4.27
CA GLU A 48 1.97 -6.70 -3.23
C GLU A 48 2.02 -5.17 -3.34
N VAL A 49 1.79 -4.48 -2.23
CA VAL A 49 1.92 -3.03 -2.11
C VAL A 49 3.01 -2.73 -1.10
N VAL A 50 4.01 -1.97 -1.53
CA VAL A 50 5.08 -1.47 -0.66
C VAL A 50 4.74 -0.05 -0.25
N LEU A 51 4.70 0.19 1.05
CA LEU A 51 4.39 1.49 1.65
C LEU A 51 5.66 2.31 1.84
N ALA A 52 5.50 3.62 2.05
CA ALA A 52 6.61 4.55 2.23
C ALA A 52 7.48 4.26 3.47
N ASP A 53 6.94 3.57 4.47
CA ASP A 53 7.67 3.11 5.66
C ASP A 53 8.39 1.77 5.43
N GLY A 54 8.33 1.22 4.21
CA GLY A 54 8.93 -0.06 3.82
C GLY A 54 8.07 -1.27 4.15
N ALA A 55 6.92 -1.09 4.81
CA ALA A 55 6.00 -2.20 5.06
C ALA A 55 5.41 -2.74 3.74
N ARG A 56 5.14 -4.04 3.73
CA ARG A 56 4.58 -4.74 2.57
C ARG A 56 3.25 -5.37 2.95
N VAL A 57 2.22 -5.11 2.15
CA VAL A 57 0.87 -5.63 2.36
C VAL A 57 0.34 -6.26 1.08
N GLN A 58 -0.53 -7.26 1.20
CA GLN A 58 -1.28 -7.79 0.06
C GLN A 58 -2.62 -7.07 -0.02
N ALA A 59 -2.92 -6.48 -1.18
CA ALA A 59 -4.08 -5.63 -1.36
C ALA A 59 -4.66 -5.77 -2.77
N TYR A 60 -5.93 -5.47 -2.93
CA TYR A 60 -6.51 -5.28 -4.26
C TYR A 60 -6.03 -3.95 -4.87
N ARG A 61 -5.91 -3.91 -6.19
CA ARG A 61 -5.48 -2.69 -6.90
C ARG A 61 -6.39 -1.48 -6.64
N HIS A 62 -7.68 -1.70 -6.39
CA HIS A 62 -8.63 -0.62 -6.09
C HIS A 62 -8.43 0.00 -4.70
N GLU A 63 -7.63 -0.64 -3.84
CA GLU A 63 -7.27 -0.13 -2.51
C GLU A 63 -6.05 0.80 -2.57
N VAL A 64 -5.41 0.92 -3.73
CA VAL A 64 -4.39 1.94 -4.00
C VAL A 64 -5.05 3.08 -4.75
N VAL A 65 -5.26 4.20 -4.05
CA VAL A 65 -6.00 5.37 -4.58
C VAL A 65 -5.09 6.58 -4.67
N LEU A 66 -5.46 7.57 -5.49
CA LEU A 66 -4.77 8.86 -5.49
C LEU A 66 -4.91 9.52 -4.10
N GLY A 67 -3.78 10.03 -3.59
CA GLY A 67 -3.62 10.67 -2.27
C GLY A 67 -3.99 12.14 -2.26
#